data_AF-A0A821LPY9-F1
#
_entry.id   AF-A0A821LPY9-F1
#
_cell.length_a   1.000
_cell.length_b   1.000
_cell.length_c   1.000
_cell.angle_alpha   90.00
_cell.angle_beta   90.00
_cell.angle_gamma   90.00
#
_symmetry.space_group_name_H-M   'P 1'
#
loop_
_entity.id
_entity.type
_entity.pdbx_description
1 polymer ?
#
loop_
_entity_poly.entity_id
_entity_poly.type
_entity_poly.pdbx_seq_one_letter_code
_entity_poly.pdbx_strand_id
1 'polypeptide(L)'
;KRRQDRDLLAIRRILAHFSLLCTLGLPRIIFLGISLIIDGIPHPLVYRVLWVGVEISIATLCVSMLVMTPQLKQIVMRRAQQTRVMTIENGVPMQSAQ
;
A
#
# COMPACT_ATOMS: atom_id res chain seq x y z
N LYS A 1 -14.28 19.34 22.74
CA LYS A 1 -12.80 19.22 22.69
C LYS A 1 -12.32 17.82 22.31
N ARG A 2 -12.46 16.76 23.12
CA ARG A 2 -11.95 15.40 22.78
C ARG A 2 -12.39 14.79 21.42
N ARG A 3 -13.58 15.13 20.89
CA ARG A 3 -14.03 14.67 19.56
C ARG A 3 -13.29 15.39 18.41
N GLN A 4 -13.09 16.71 18.53
CA GLN A 4 -12.38 17.51 17.53
C GLN A 4 -10.92 17.07 17.39
N ASP A 5 -10.22 16.78 18.48
CA ASP A 5 -8.82 16.31 18.41
C ASP A 5 -8.68 14.99 17.64
N ARG A 6 -9.71 14.15 17.72
CA ARG A 6 -9.76 12.86 17.05
C ARG A 6 -10.01 12.99 15.55
N ASP A 7 -10.89 13.92 15.16
CA ASP A 7 -11.20 14.22 13.76
C ASP A 7 -10.02 14.93 13.10
N LEU A 8 -9.34 15.82 13.83
CA LEU A 8 -8.14 16.52 13.36
C LEU A 8 -6.97 15.54 13.11
N LEU A 9 -6.86 14.50 13.93
CA LEU A 9 -5.89 13.41 13.72
C LEU A 9 -6.21 12.59 12.46
N ALA A 10 -7.50 12.33 12.20
CA ALA A 10 -7.94 11.62 10.99
C ALA A 10 -7.70 12.46 9.72
N ILE A 11 -8.06 13.74 9.76
CA ILE A 11 -7.83 14.69 8.66
C ILE A 11 -6.33 14.80 8.37
N ARG A 12 -5.48 14.92 9.39
CA ARG A 12 -4.01 14.98 9.20
C ARG A 12 -3.47 13.73 8.49
N ARG A 13 -4.01 12.55 8.79
CA ARG A 13 -3.63 11.30 8.10
C ARG A 13 -4.10 11.29 6.66
N ILE A 14 -5.35 11.69 6.39
CA ILE A 14 -5.88 11.81 5.02
C ILE A 14 -5.03 12.78 4.21
N LEU A 15 -4.70 13.94 4.80
CA LEU A 15 -3.86 14.94 4.15
C LEU A 15 -2.45 14.40 3.84
N ALA A 16 -1.86 13.61 4.76
CA ALA A 16 -0.57 12.97 4.56
C ALA A 16 -0.60 11.90 3.45
N HIS A 17 -1.70 11.14 3.32
CA HIS A 17 -1.86 10.19 2.22
C HIS A 17 -2.05 10.92 0.90
N PHE A 18 -2.86 11.98 0.90
CA PHE A 18 -3.08 12.80 -0.28
C PHE A 18 -1.78 13.45 -0.78
N SER A 19 -0.98 14.02 0.13
CA SER A 19 0.32 14.60 -0.23
C SER A 19 1.33 13.55 -0.74
N LEU A 20 1.34 12.35 -0.15
CA LEU A 20 2.17 11.24 -0.65
C LEU A 20 1.74 10.80 -2.06
N LEU A 21 0.43 10.74 -2.30
CA LEU A 21 -0.14 10.34 -3.59
C LEU A 21 0.14 11.40 -4.67
N CYS A 22 0.03 12.69 -4.32
CA CYS A 22 0.42 13.79 -5.20
C CYS A 22 1.92 13.76 -5.51
N THR A 23 2.80 13.60 -4.51
CA THR A 23 4.26 13.59 -4.71
C THR A 23 4.75 12.39 -5.50
N LEU A 24 4.12 11.22 -5.39
CA LEU A 24 4.47 10.03 -6.18
C LEU A 24 3.80 10.01 -7.56
N GLY A 25 2.58 10.53 -7.68
CA GLY A 25 1.77 10.45 -8.88
C GLY A 25 2.04 11.59 -9.88
N LEU A 26 2.13 12.83 -9.42
CA LEU A 26 2.32 14.00 -10.30
C LEU A 26 3.61 13.91 -11.13
N PRO A 27 4.79 13.56 -10.58
CA PRO A 27 6.01 13.51 -11.38
C PRO A 27 5.91 12.54 -12.54
N ARG A 28 5.17 11.43 -12.39
CA ARG A 28 4.99 10.43 -13.44
C ARG A 28 4.05 10.90 -14.54
N ILE A 29 2.94 11.54 -14.19
CA ILE A 29 2.01 12.11 -15.17
C ILE A 29 2.70 13.22 -15.96
N ILE A 30 3.46 14.08 -15.27
CA ILE A 30 4.23 15.15 -15.90
C ILE A 30 5.30 14.57 -16.83
N PHE A 31 6.06 13.57 -16.37
CA PHE A 31 7.09 12.91 -17.17
C PHE A 31 6.50 12.24 -18.43
N LEU A 32 5.35 11.56 -18.29
CA LEU A 32 4.63 10.96 -19.41
C LEU A 32 4.17 12.02 -20.41
N GLY A 33 3.58 13.12 -19.92
CA GLY A 33 3.13 14.23 -20.76
C GLY A 33 4.27 14.90 -21.52
N ILE A 34 5.41 15.14 -20.85
CA ILE A 34 6.61 15.69 -21.48
C ILE A 34 7.14 14.74 -22.55
N SER A 35 7.24 13.44 -22.26
CA SER A 35 7.72 12.45 -23.24
C SER A 35 6.81 12.33 -24.46
N LEU A 36 5.49 12.42 -24.27
CA LEU A 36 4.52 12.44 -25.38
C LEU A 36 4.62 13.71 -26.25
N ILE A 37 4.87 14.86 -25.64
CA ILE A 37 4.95 16.14 -26.36
C ILE A 37 6.29 16.29 -27.10
N ILE A 38 7.40 15.83 -26.52
CA ILE A 38 8.75 16.00 -27.09
C ILE A 38 9.06 14.93 -28.14
N ASP A 39 8.86 13.65 -27.81
CA ASP A 39 9.28 12.55 -28.70
C ASP A 39 8.16 12.10 -29.65
N GLY A 40 6.89 12.47 -29.38
CA GLY A 40 5.72 12.09 -30.20
C GLY A 40 5.39 10.59 -30.21
N ILE A 41 6.29 9.73 -29.73
CA ILE A 41 6.15 8.28 -29.67
C ILE A 41 6.51 7.82 -28.25
N PRO A 42 5.60 7.13 -27.53
CA PRO A 42 5.93 6.58 -26.23
C PRO A 42 6.98 5.49 -26.38
N HIS A 43 8.20 5.75 -25.93
CA HIS A 43 9.23 4.70 -25.86
C HIS A 43 8.72 3.55 -24.98
N PRO A 44 8.78 2.28 -25.45
CA PRO A 44 8.23 1.14 -24.71
C PRO A 44 8.90 0.95 -23.34
N LEU A 45 10.13 1.45 -23.19
CA LEU A 45 10.88 1.43 -21.95
C LEU A 45 10.31 2.42 -20.92
N VAL A 46 9.87 3.60 -21.36
CA VAL A 46 9.21 4.61 -20.52
C VAL A 46 7.91 4.05 -19.95
N TYR A 47 7.12 3.36 -20.79
CA TYR A 47 5.87 2.74 -20.36
C TYR A 47 6.10 1.66 -19.28
N ARG A 48 7.11 0.80 -19.46
CA ARG A 48 7.47 -0.23 -18.47
C ARG A 48 7.93 0.37 -17.14
N VAL A 49 8.77 1.41 -17.20
CA VAL A 49 9.24 2.11 -15.99
C VAL A 49 8.08 2.79 -15.27
N LEU A 50 7.15 3.39 -16.02
CA LEU A 50 5.94 3.99 -15.43
C LEU A 50 5.09 2.93 -14.74
N TRP A 51 4.88 1.78 -15.38
CA TRP A 51 4.09 0.68 -14.84
C TRP A 51 4.68 0.12 -13.55
N VAL A 52 5.97 -0.19 -13.54
CA VAL A 52 6.68 -0.64 -12.33
C VAL A 52 6.59 0.42 -11.23
N GLY A 53 6.68 1.70 -11.60
CA GLY A 53 6.43 2.79 -10.67
C GLY A 53 5.03 2.69 -10.04
N VAL A 54 3.98 2.51 -10.84
CA VAL A 54 2.58 2.45 -10.35
C VAL A 54 2.43 1.35 -9.31
N GLU A 55 2.94 0.15 -9.59
CA GLU A 55 2.95 -0.98 -8.66
C GLU A 55 3.65 -0.62 -7.33
N ILE A 56 4.85 -0.01 -7.40
CA ILE A 56 5.60 0.41 -6.22
C ILE A 56 4.82 1.46 -5.41
N SER A 57 4.11 2.38 -6.07
CA SER A 57 3.31 3.40 -5.37
C SER A 57 2.11 2.80 -4.66
N ILE A 58 1.43 1.83 -5.29
CA ILE A 58 0.31 1.11 -4.68
C ILE A 58 0.82 0.33 -3.45
N ALA A 59 1.92 -0.40 -3.61
CA ALA A 59 2.55 -1.13 -2.50
C ALA A 59 2.93 -0.20 -1.35
N THR A 60 3.55 0.94 -1.66
CA THR A 60 3.95 1.95 -0.66
C THR A 60 2.73 2.55 0.05
N LEU A 61 1.65 2.83 -0.68
CA LEU A 61 0.38 3.30 -0.12
C LEU A 61 -0.20 2.27 0.85
N CYS A 62 -0.28 1.00 0.46
CA CYS A 62 -0.78 -0.08 1.31
C CYS A 62 0.05 -0.23 2.59
N VAL A 63 1.38 -0.20 2.50
CA VAL A 63 2.26 -0.26 3.67
C VAL A 63 2.06 0.98 4.55
N SER A 64 1.96 2.18 3.96
CA SER A 64 1.75 3.42 4.72
C SER A 64 0.42 3.41 5.48
N MET A 65 -0.65 2.89 4.87
CA MET A 65 -1.96 2.75 5.51
C MET A 65 -1.90 1.79 6.70
N LEU A 66 -1.15 0.69 6.55
CA LEU A 66 -1.00 -0.32 7.59
C LEU A 66 -0.17 0.18 8.77
N VAL A 67 0.84 1.03 8.53
CA VAL A 67 1.66 1.67 9.57
C VAL A 67 0.89 2.80 10.28
N MET A 68 0.21 3.67 9.53
CA MET A 68 -0.47 4.83 10.10
C MET A 68 -1.82 4.52 10.76
N THR A 69 -2.44 3.39 10.43
CA THR A 69 -3.77 3.02 10.94
C THR A 69 -3.64 1.87 11.96
N PRO A 70 -3.50 2.16 13.27
CA PRO A 70 -3.27 1.13 14.30
C PRO A 70 -4.41 0.11 14.40
N GLN A 71 -5.64 0.51 14.07
CA GLN A 71 -6.79 -0.40 13.98
C GLN A 71 -6.62 -1.44 12.87
N LEU A 72 -6.14 -1.01 11.70
CA LEU A 72 -5.86 -1.90 10.57
C LEU A 72 -4.72 -2.87 10.92
N LYS A 73 -3.65 -2.36 11.53
CA LYS A 73 -2.54 -3.17 12.03
C LYS A 73 -3.00 -4.26 13.00
N GLN A 74 -3.88 -3.94 13.94
CA GLN A 74 -4.45 -4.91 14.88
C GLN A 74 -5.30 -5.98 14.18
N ILE A 75 -6.13 -5.59 13.20
CA ILE A 75 -6.94 -6.55 12.43
C ILE A 75 -6.03 -7.50 11.63
N VAL A 76 -5.02 -6.95 10.94
CA VAL A 76 -4.07 -7.74 10.14
C VAL A 76 -3.25 -8.68 11.03
N MET A 77 -2.72 -8.20 12.15
CA MET A 77 -1.96 -9.05 13.08
C MET A 77 -2.82 -10.17 13.67
N ARG A 78 -4.08 -9.91 14.03
CA ARG A 78 -5.01 -10.94 14.51
C ARG A 78 -5.28 -12.00 13.44
N ARG A 79 -5.53 -11.59 12.19
CA ARG A 79 -5.73 -12.55 11.09
C ARG A 79 -4.45 -13.34 10.78
N ALA A 80 -3.29 -12.70 10.77
CA ALA A 80 -2.01 -13.39 10.55
C ALA A 80 -1.72 -14.44 11.65
N GLN A 81 -2.07 -14.15 12.91
CA GLN A 81 -1.99 -15.13 14.00
C GLN A 81 -2.97 -16.29 13.79
N GLN A 82 -4.22 -16.03 13.39
CA GLN A 82 -5.20 -17.09 13.09
C GLN A 82 -4.77 -17.98 11.92
N THR A 83 -4.24 -17.39 10.83
CA THR A 83 -3.71 -18.15 9.70
C THR A 83 -2.52 -19.02 10.09
N ARG A 84 -1.62 -18.52 10.96
CA ARG A 84 -0.52 -19.33 11.51
C ARG A 84 -1.02 -20.52 12.35
N VAL A 85 -2.04 -20.33 13.18
CA VAL A 85 -2.60 -21.41 14.01
C VAL A 85 -3.24 -22.51 13.14
N MET A 86 -4.02 -22.14 12.12
CA MET A 86 -4.64 -23.11 11.19
C MET A 86 -3.63 -23.88 10.32
N THR A 87 -2.45 -23.31 10.07
CA THR A 87 -1.40 -23.99 9.31
C THR A 87 -0.63 -24.99 10.17
N ILE A 88 -0.57 -24.78 11.49
CA ILE A 88 0.05 -25.74 12.44
C ILE A 88 -0.89 -26.94 12.65
N GLU A 89 -2.20 -26.73 12.71
CA GLU A 89 -3.19 -27.81 12.90
C GLU A 89 -3.26 -28.78 11.71
N ASN A 90 -3.07 -28.28 10.48
CA ASN A 90 -3.03 -29.11 9.26
C ASN A 90 -1.63 -29.69 8.95
N GLY A 91 -0.63 -29.39 9.77
CA GLY A 91 0.77 -29.81 9.57
C GLY A 91 1.27 -30.91 10.50
N VAL A 92 0.43 -31.40 11.43
CA VAL A 92 0.78 -32.55 12.28
C VAL A 92 0.26 -33.82 11.61
N PRO A 93 1.12 -34.68 11.03
CA PRO A 93 0.69 -36.04 10.74
C PRO A 93 0.27 -36.68 12.08
N MET A 94 -0.97 -37.15 12.13
CA MET A 94 -1.48 -38.05 13.17
C MET A 94 -0.48 -39.20 13.34
N GLN A 95 0.45 -39.06 14.29
CA GLN A 95 0.99 -40.20 15.00
C GLN A 95 -0.12 -40.68 15.93
N SER A 96 -1.03 -41.48 15.38
CA SER A 96 -1.99 -42.23 16.17
C SER A 96 -1.86 -43.71 15.82
N ALA A 97 -1.45 -44.45 16.85
CA ALA A 97 -1.72 -45.86 17.09
C ALA A 97 -0.91 -46.89 16.28
N GLN A 98 0.23 -47.31 16.85
CA GLN A 98 0.51 -48.72 17.13
C GLN A 98 1.21 -48.84 18.49
#